data_AF-A0A7R9JJC2-F1
#
_entry.id   AF-A0A7R9JJC2-F1
#
_cell.length_a   1.000
_cell.length_b   1.000
_cell.length_c   1.000
_cell.angle_alpha   90.00
_cell.angle_beta   90.00
_cell.angle_gamma   90.00
#
_symmetry.space_group_name_H-M   'P 1'
#
loop_
_entity.id
_entity.type
_entity.pdbx_description
1 polymer ?
#
loop_
_entity_poly.entity_id
_entity_poly.type
_entity_poly.pdbx_seq_one_letter_code
_entity_poly.pdbx_strand_id
1 'polypeptide(L)'
;MSVATLSSGPVGLARQGTEDATKWNECLSPSLFALMHKYFFDDDTRTRMCLPLANEYGKLFSKIACTGNFLMSMKEIQLRQGAIIFNDHERGRLQWKKEWIYKMNNYTKSWFEEALPKIDREG
;
A
#
# COMPACT_ATOMS: atom_id res chain seq x y z
N MET A 1 12.57 45.08 41.79
CA MET A 1 12.37 43.77 41.14
C MET A 1 12.05 44.02 39.68
N SER A 2 12.97 43.71 38.77
CA SER A 2 12.73 43.82 37.32
C SER A 2 12.20 42.48 36.85
N VAL A 3 10.94 42.42 36.42
CA VAL A 3 10.35 41.24 35.81
C VAL A 3 10.74 41.26 34.34
N ALA A 4 11.44 40.22 33.89
CA ALA A 4 11.78 40.06 32.49
C ALA A 4 10.49 39.93 31.66
N THR A 5 10.22 40.92 30.81
CA THR A 5 9.16 40.85 29.80
C THR A 5 9.74 40.34 28.49
N LEU A 6 9.15 39.28 27.95
CA LEU A 6 9.43 38.82 26.59
C LEU A 6 8.90 39.89 25.64
N SER A 7 9.75 40.42 24.76
CA SER A 7 9.29 41.21 23.62
C SER A 7 8.38 40.32 22.78
N SER A 8 7.11 40.71 22.61
CA SER A 8 6.20 40.02 21.72
C SER A 8 6.83 39.99 20.33
N GLY A 9 7.28 38.80 19.92
CA GLY A 9 7.76 38.56 18.55
C GLY A 9 6.69 38.95 17.54
N PRO A 10 7.06 39.16 16.26
CA PRO A 10 6.10 39.55 15.23
C PRO A 10 4.93 38.57 15.25
N VAL A 11 3.70 39.11 15.29
CA VAL A 11 2.46 38.34 15.22
C VAL A 11 2.42 37.68 13.85
N GLY A 12 3.04 36.51 13.75
CA GLY A 12 2.99 35.68 12.56
C GLY A 12 1.53 35.30 12.32
N LEU A 13 1.02 35.60 11.13
CA LEU A 13 -0.29 35.14 10.71
C LEU A 13 -0.25 33.60 10.62
N ALA A 14 -0.72 32.93 11.68
CA ALA A 14 -0.94 31.50 11.66
C ALA A 14 -2.12 31.20 10.71
N ARG A 15 -1.86 30.41 9.68
CA ARG A 15 -2.88 29.89 8.76
C ARG A 15 -2.95 28.39 8.94
N GLN A 16 -4.16 27.85 9.02
CA GLN A 16 -4.42 26.42 9.11
C GLN A 16 -5.21 25.98 7.88
N GLY A 17 -4.75 24.91 7.22
CA GLY A 17 -5.49 24.22 6.19
C GLY A 17 -6.22 23.00 6.78
N THR A 18 -7.39 22.67 6.24
CA THR A 18 -7.99 21.35 6.47
C THR A 18 -7.38 20.40 5.46
N GLU A 19 -6.62 19.41 5.93
CA GLU A 19 -5.93 18.45 5.09
C GLU A 19 -6.64 17.09 5.14
N ASP A 20 -6.90 16.51 3.97
CA ASP A 20 -7.38 15.14 3.80
C ASP A 20 -6.49 14.42 2.79
N ALA A 21 -5.98 13.25 3.18
CA ALA A 21 -5.11 12.44 2.35
C ALA A 21 -5.92 11.37 1.60
N THR A 22 -6.54 11.77 0.48
CA THR A 22 -7.31 10.85 -0.37
C THR A 22 -6.42 9.77 -0.98
N LYS A 23 -6.88 8.51 -1.00
CA LYS A 23 -6.15 7.36 -1.56
C LYS A 23 -4.79 7.08 -0.93
N TRP A 24 -4.62 7.46 0.34
CA TRP A 24 -3.36 7.30 1.08
C TRP A 24 -2.77 5.89 0.93
N ASN A 25 -3.55 4.85 1.24
CA ASN A 25 -3.06 3.47 1.21
C ASN A 25 -2.77 2.96 -0.21
N GLU A 26 -3.56 3.36 -1.19
CA GLU A 26 -3.36 2.96 -2.60
C GLU A 26 -2.12 3.61 -3.23
N CYS A 27 -1.70 4.77 -2.73
CA CYS A 27 -0.49 5.47 -3.17
C CYS A 27 0.78 5.03 -2.45
N LEU A 28 0.66 4.25 -1.37
CA LEU A 28 1.79 3.75 -0.62
C LEU A 28 2.34 2.44 -1.21
N SER A 29 3.67 2.33 -1.29
CA SER A 29 4.35 1.15 -1.79
C SER A 29 5.14 0.41 -0.69
N PRO A 30 4.98 -0.92 -0.54
CA PRO A 30 5.81 -1.73 0.35
C PRO A 30 7.32 -1.57 0.08
N SER A 31 7.72 -1.39 -1.19
CA SER A 31 9.14 -1.21 -1.53
C SER A 31 9.74 0.06 -0.94
N LEU A 32 8.96 1.14 -0.83
CA LEU A 32 9.39 2.39 -0.23
C LEU A 32 9.58 2.23 1.28
N PHE A 33 8.68 1.50 1.95
CA PHE A 33 8.82 1.18 3.37
C PHE A 33 10.05 0.30 3.65
N ALA A 34 10.34 -0.68 2.78
CA ALA A 34 11.56 -1.48 2.90
C ALA A 34 12.82 -0.61 2.82
N LEU A 35 12.88 0.33 1.86
CA LEU A 35 13.99 1.28 1.76
C LEU A 35 14.10 2.20 2.98
N MET A 36 12.97 2.73 3.47
CA MET A 36 12.93 3.54 4.68
C MET A 36 13.56 2.79 5.87
N HIS A 37 13.15 1.55 6.12
CA HIS A 37 13.72 0.73 7.19
C HIS A 37 15.18 0.35 6.93
N LYS A 38 15.60 0.19 5.68
CA LYS A 38 17.02 -0.03 5.36
C LYS A 38 17.85 1.20 5.77
N TYR A 39 17.49 2.38 5.30
CA TYR A 39 18.27 3.61 5.56
C TYR A 39 18.25 4.05 7.03
N PHE A 40 17.15 3.84 7.75
CA PHE A 40 17.06 4.24 9.16
C PHE A 40 18.03 3.46 10.06
N PHE A 41 18.36 2.23 9.70
CA PHE A 41 19.22 1.33 10.47
C PHE A 41 20.55 0.99 9.78
N ASP A 42 20.85 1.65 8.67
CA ASP A 42 22.11 1.53 7.94
C ASP A 42 23.22 2.33 8.64
N ASP A 43 24.29 1.65 9.05
CA ASP A 43 25.37 2.26 9.83
C ASP A 43 26.10 3.36 9.02
N ASP A 44 26.35 3.14 7.72
CA ASP A 44 27.01 4.12 6.85
C ASP A 44 26.20 5.42 6.74
N THR A 45 24.88 5.30 6.55
CA THR A 45 23.97 6.45 6.51
C THR A 45 23.93 7.18 7.84
N ARG A 46 23.88 6.45 8.96
CA ARG A 46 23.86 7.03 10.30
C ARG A 46 25.16 7.75 10.64
N THR A 47 26.31 7.17 10.28
CA THR A 47 27.62 7.82 10.43
C THR A 47 27.70 9.12 9.63
N ARG A 48 27.25 9.13 8.37
CA ARG A 48 27.20 10.36 7.56
C ARG A 48 26.32 11.45 8.16
N MET A 49 25.28 11.07 8.90
CA MET A 49 24.37 11.99 9.60
C MET A 49 24.78 12.29 11.05
N CYS A 50 25.97 11.85 11.49
CA CYS A 50 26.45 12.00 12.86
C CYS A 50 25.50 11.40 13.92
N LEU A 51 24.79 10.32 13.57
CA LEU A 51 23.90 9.58 14.45
C LEU A 51 24.63 8.38 15.08
N PRO A 52 24.23 7.91 16.27
CA PRO A 52 24.77 6.68 16.86
C PRO A 52 24.54 5.49 15.92
N LEU A 53 25.47 4.53 15.89
CA LEU A 53 25.30 3.29 15.11
C LEU A 53 24.04 2.52 15.53
N ALA A 54 23.48 1.73 14.62
CA ALA A 54 22.36 0.89 14.94
C ALA A 54 22.81 -0.22 15.91
N ASN A 55 22.08 -0.39 17.01
CA ASN A 55 22.29 -1.52 17.92
C ASN A 55 21.76 -2.83 17.29
N GLU A 56 22.09 -3.96 17.90
CA GLU A 56 21.71 -5.30 17.42
C GLU A 56 20.19 -5.45 17.22
N TYR A 57 19.39 -4.86 18.13
CA TYR A 57 17.93 -4.89 18.03
C TYR A 57 17.40 -4.09 16.84
N GLY A 58 17.99 -2.92 16.55
CA GLY A 58 17.64 -2.10 15.39
C GLY A 58 17.99 -2.79 14.07
N LYS A 59 19.15 -3.44 14.01
CA LYS A 59 19.57 -4.25 12.85
C LYS A 59 18.62 -5.43 12.63
N LEU A 60 18.25 -6.14 13.69
CA LEU A 60 17.28 -7.23 13.62
C LEU A 60 15.90 -6.73 13.16
N PHE A 61 15.42 -5.62 13.72
CA PHE A 61 14.15 -5.02 13.34
C PHE A 61 14.15 -4.60 11.87
N SER A 62 15.23 -3.98 11.37
CA SER A 62 15.35 -3.64 9.95
C SER A 62 15.21 -4.86 9.05
N LYS A 63 15.83 -6.00 9.41
CA LYS A 63 15.67 -7.26 8.66
C LYS A 63 14.22 -7.74 8.66
N ILE A 64 13.58 -7.80 9.84
CA ILE A 64 12.16 -8.21 9.97
C ILE A 64 11.26 -7.33 9.10
N ALA A 65 11.43 -6.00 9.20
CA ALA A 65 10.62 -5.05 8.45
C ALA A 65 10.87 -5.12 6.94
N CYS A 66 12.12 -5.29 6.50
CA CYS A 66 12.45 -5.51 5.09
C CYS A 66 11.80 -6.78 4.55
N THR A 67 11.89 -7.89 5.29
CA THR A 67 11.27 -9.16 4.91
C THR A 67 9.74 -9.05 4.85
N GLY A 68 9.11 -8.41 5.84
CA GLY A 68 7.66 -8.19 5.84
C GLY A 68 7.20 -7.36 4.65
N ASN A 69 7.92 -6.28 4.33
CA ASN A 69 7.59 -5.44 3.17
C ASN A 69 7.85 -6.15 1.83
N PHE A 70 8.86 -7.03 1.76
CA PHE A 70 9.07 -7.89 0.60
C PHE A 70 7.87 -8.83 0.38
N LEU A 71 7.38 -9.50 1.43
CA LEU A 71 6.19 -10.35 1.33
C LEU A 71 4.95 -9.53 0.90
N MET A 72 4.78 -8.34 1.47
CA MET A 72 3.69 -7.43 1.11
C MET A 72 3.77 -6.96 -0.34
N SER A 73 4.96 -6.86 -0.93
CA SER A 73 5.15 -6.48 -2.33
C SER A 73 4.68 -7.55 -3.33
N MET A 74 4.54 -8.79 -2.86
CA MET A 74 4.08 -9.94 -3.66
C MET A 74 2.69 -10.42 -3.22
N LYS A 75 1.99 -9.65 -2.37
CA LYS A 75 0.69 -10.07 -1.86
C LYS A 75 -0.31 -10.19 -2.99
N GLU A 76 -1.16 -11.21 -2.89
CA GLU A 76 -2.33 -11.36 -3.76
C GLU A 76 -3.57 -10.84 -3.01
N ILE A 77 -4.56 -10.37 -3.77
CA ILE A 77 -5.83 -9.89 -3.22
C ILE A 77 -6.88 -10.95 -3.52
N GLN A 78 -7.43 -11.55 -2.48
CA GLN A 78 -8.56 -12.47 -2.62
C GLN A 78 -9.83 -11.67 -2.93
N LEU A 79 -10.42 -11.93 -4.10
CA LEU A 79 -11.74 -11.45 -4.42
C LEU A 79 -12.75 -12.38 -3.75
N ARG A 80 -13.66 -11.82 -2.94
CA ARG A 80 -14.74 -12.61 -2.33
C ARG A 80 -15.76 -12.99 -3.41
N GLN A 81 -16.77 -13.75 -2.99
CA GLN A 81 -17.86 -14.20 -3.87
C GLN A 81 -18.35 -13.07 -4.80
N GLY A 82 -18.15 -13.27 -6.11
CA GLY A 82 -18.43 -12.28 -7.16
C GLY A 82 -19.90 -11.86 -7.27
N ALA A 83 -20.20 -11.03 -8.26
CA ALA A 83 -21.53 -10.44 -8.42
C ALA A 83 -22.65 -11.49 -8.49
N ILE A 84 -23.76 -11.19 -7.82
CA ILE A 84 -25.02 -11.93 -7.94
C ILE A 84 -25.83 -11.27 -9.04
N ILE A 85 -26.26 -12.06 -10.01
CA ILE A 85 -27.18 -11.66 -11.06
C ILE A 85 -28.54 -12.23 -10.74
N PHE A 86 -29.58 -11.43 -10.94
CA PHE A 86 -30.96 -11.85 -10.78
C PHE A 86 -31.80 -11.38 -11.97
N ASN A 87 -32.79 -12.18 -12.35
CA ASN A 87 -33.91 -11.79 -13.20
C ASN A 87 -35.21 -12.25 -12.51
N ASP A 88 -36.36 -12.08 -13.16
CA ASP A 88 -37.67 -12.43 -12.57
C ASP A 88 -37.84 -13.94 -12.27
N HIS A 89 -36.94 -14.78 -12.75
CA HIS A 89 -37.05 -16.24 -12.69
C HIS A 89 -35.88 -16.94 -11.98
N GLU A 90 -34.70 -16.32 -11.93
CA GLU A 90 -33.45 -16.94 -11.50
C GLU A 90 -32.57 -15.97 -10.71
N ARG A 91 -31.83 -16.53 -9.76
CA ARG A 91 -30.76 -15.84 -9.02
C ARG A 91 -29.52 -16.71 -9.03
N GLY A 92 -28.42 -16.18 -9.56
CA GLY A 92 -27.18 -16.93 -9.72
C GLY A 92 -25.96 -16.06 -9.51
N ARG A 93 -24.81 -16.68 -9.28
CA ARG A 93 -23.52 -15.97 -9.32
C ARG A 93 -23.00 -16.02 -10.74
N LEU A 94 -22.45 -14.90 -11.20
CA LEU A 94 -21.74 -14.88 -12.47
C LEU A 94 -20.53 -15.80 -12.36
N GLN A 95 -20.45 -16.79 -13.26
CA GLN A 95 -19.28 -17.65 -13.40
C GLN A 95 -18.58 -17.28 -14.69
N TRP A 96 -17.26 -17.38 -14.74
CA TRP A 96 -16.52 -17.19 -15.98
C TRP A 96 -15.81 -18.49 -16.33
N LYS A 97 -16.44 -19.28 -17.20
CA LYS A 97 -15.89 -20.58 -17.61
C LYS A 97 -15.12 -20.42 -18.91
N LYS A 98 -14.01 -21.14 -19.04
CA LYS A 98 -13.22 -21.22 -20.28
C LYS A 98 -14.07 -21.67 -21.48
N GLU A 99 -15.05 -22.53 -21.23
CA GLU A 99 -16.04 -22.98 -22.21
C GLU A 99 -16.87 -21.82 -22.79
N TRP A 100 -17.02 -20.69 -22.09
CA TRP A 100 -17.87 -19.59 -22.54
C TRP A 100 -17.13 -18.55 -23.38
N ILE A 101 -15.83 -18.75 -23.63
CA ILE A 101 -14.99 -17.84 -24.44
C ILE A 101 -15.60 -17.61 -25.83
N TYR A 102 -16.22 -18.62 -26.45
CA TYR A 102 -16.84 -18.47 -27.77
C TYR A 102 -18.06 -17.54 -27.77
N LYS A 103 -18.66 -17.27 -26.61
CA LYS A 103 -19.79 -16.35 -26.44
C LYS A 103 -19.34 -14.91 -26.22
N MET A 104 -18.05 -14.67 -25.98
CA MET A 104 -17.49 -13.36 -25.70
C MET A 104 -17.20 -12.62 -27.00
N ASN A 105 -17.37 -11.29 -27.00
CA ASN A 105 -16.85 -10.47 -28.08
C ASN A 105 -15.31 -10.44 -28.04
N ASN A 106 -14.68 -9.99 -29.14
CA ASN A 106 -13.22 -9.98 -29.28
C ASN A 106 -12.52 -9.18 -28.16
N TYR A 107 -13.11 -8.08 -27.71
CA TYR A 107 -12.55 -7.24 -26.66
C TYR A 107 -12.52 -7.95 -25.30
N THR A 108 -13.67 -8.47 -24.85
CA THR A 108 -13.80 -9.21 -23.59
C THR A 108 -12.96 -10.48 -23.61
N LYS A 109 -12.90 -11.17 -24.75
CA LYS A 109 -12.10 -12.38 -24.92
C LYS A 109 -10.61 -12.13 -24.67
N SER A 110 -10.04 -11.07 -25.26
CA SER A 110 -8.62 -10.71 -25.07
C SER A 110 -8.29 -10.50 -23.59
N TRP A 111 -9.11 -9.71 -22.89
CA TRP A 111 -8.92 -9.46 -21.46
C TRP A 111 -9.07 -10.73 -20.63
N PHE A 112 -10.07 -11.55 -20.93
CA PHE A 112 -10.32 -12.79 -20.20
C PHE A 112 -9.18 -13.79 -20.37
N GLU A 113 -8.62 -13.93 -21.57
CA GLU A 113 -7.48 -14.81 -21.83
C GLU A 113 -6.21 -14.38 -21.07
N GLU A 114 -5.99 -13.08 -20.89
CA GLU A 114 -4.88 -12.54 -20.08
C GLU A 114 -5.11 -12.68 -18.57
N ALA A 115 -6.36 -12.57 -18.11
CA ALA A 115 -6.73 -12.65 -16.70
C ALA A 115 -6.81 -14.10 -16.22
N LEU A 116 -7.30 -15.03 -17.05
CA LEU A 116 -7.54 -16.43 -16.70
C LEU A 116 -6.35 -17.15 -16.03
N PRO A 117 -5.09 -17.03 -16.50
CA PRO A 117 -3.97 -17.68 -15.82
C PRO A 117 -3.60 -17.06 -14.47
N LYS A 118 -4.16 -15.89 -14.13
CA LYS A 118 -3.90 -15.13 -12.89
C LYS A 118 -5.04 -15.27 -11.87
N ILE A 119 -6.15 -15.89 -12.26
CA ILE A 119 -7.31 -16.15 -11.41
C ILE A 119 -7.06 -17.45 -10.67
N ASP A 120 -7.25 -17.45 -9.35
CA ASP A 120 -7.08 -18.65 -8.54
C ASP A 120 -8.24 -19.66 -8.77
N ARG A 121 -8.20 -20.81 -8.09
CA ARG A 121 -9.25 -21.84 -8.22
C ARG A 121 -10.58 -21.42 -7.59
N GLU A 122 -10.59 -20.44 -6.71
CA GLU A 122 -11.75 -19.96 -5.97
C GLU A 122 -12.48 -18.81 -6.68
N GLY A 123 -11.81 -18.14 -7.63
CA GLY A 123 -12.38 -17.21 -8.61
C GLY A 123 -12.04 -15.75 -8.35
#